data_AF-A0A174DNY5-F1
#
_entry.id   AF-A0A174DNY5-F1
#
_cell.length_a   1.000
_cell.length_b   1.000
_cell.length_c   1.000
_cell.angle_alpha   90.00
_cell.angle_beta   90.00
_cell.angle_gamma   90.00
#
_symmetry.space_group_name_H-M   'P 1'
#
loop_
_entity.id
_entity.type
_entity.pdbx_description
1 polymer ?
#
loop_
_entity_poly.entity_id
_entity_poly.type
_entity_poly.pdbx_seq_one_letter_code
_entity_poly.pdbx_strand_id
1 'polypeptide(L)'
;MTMVIRMIEYDFAIGIEHAEKQWRRYRIEFPKSCVLFLRSSGNTPDYLEADVVFPDGNTYLYSIPAIKMADYTKDSIFEKNLLMLLPFYVMRYEKKDIILITIRNYSRCF
;
A
#
# COMPACT_ATOMS: atom_id res chain seq x y z
N MET A 1 -13.20 -1.86 -10.86
CA MET A 1 -12.89 -1.65 -9.43
C MET A 1 -11.81 -0.58 -9.32
N THR A 2 -12.03 0.50 -8.57
CA THR A 2 -11.01 1.52 -8.31
C THR A 2 -10.05 1.05 -7.22
N MET A 3 -8.87 1.67 -7.11
CA MET A 3 -7.85 1.27 -6.13
C MET A 3 -8.33 1.38 -4.68
N VAL A 4 -9.14 2.40 -4.36
CA VAL A 4 -9.69 2.61 -3.00
C VAL A 4 -10.61 1.46 -2.57
N ILE A 5 -11.48 0.97 -3.45
CA ILE A 5 -12.41 -0.12 -3.13
C ILE A 5 -11.66 -1.41 -2.84
N ARG A 6 -10.60 -1.71 -3.60
CA ARG A 6 -9.76 -2.90 -3.34
C ARG A 6 -9.10 -2.84 -1.97
N MET A 7 -8.64 -1.65 -1.57
CA MET A 7 -8.01 -1.49 -0.26
C MET A 7 -9.03 -1.67 0.88
N ILE A 8 -10.26 -1.18 0.70
CA ILE A 8 -11.37 -1.50 1.63
C ILE A 8 -11.53 -3.01 1.74
N GLU A 9 -11.66 -3.73 0.63
CA GLU A 9 -11.83 -5.20 0.63
C GLU A 9 -10.69 -5.92 1.36
N TYR A 10 -9.44 -5.53 1.12
CA TYR A 10 -8.27 -6.15 1.75
C TYR A 10 -8.18 -5.83 3.24
N ASP A 11 -8.39 -4.57 3.62
CA ASP A 11 -8.33 -4.17 5.02
C ASP A 11 -9.45 -4.82 5.84
N PHE A 12 -10.64 -4.99 5.26
CA PHE A 12 -11.71 -5.77 5.88
C PHE A 12 -11.33 -7.24 6.03
N ALA A 13 -10.74 -7.86 4.99
CA ALA A 13 -10.30 -9.25 5.06
C ALA A 13 -9.26 -9.45 6.19
N ILE A 14 -8.25 -8.59 6.25
CA ILE A 14 -7.21 -8.62 7.30
C ILE A 14 -7.81 -8.34 8.68
N GLY A 15 -8.66 -7.32 8.79
CA GLY A 15 -9.29 -6.94 10.05
C GLY A 15 -10.18 -8.04 10.62
N ILE A 16 -10.92 -8.75 9.75
CA ILE A 16 -11.74 -9.91 10.16
C ILE A 16 -10.85 -11.08 10.57
N GLU A 17 -9.77 -11.36 9.83
CA GLU A 17 -8.81 -12.41 10.15
C GLU A 17 -8.20 -12.23 11.55
N HIS A 18 -7.90 -10.98 11.93
CA HIS A 18 -7.31 -10.62 13.22
C HIS A 18 -8.34 -10.18 14.27
N ALA A 19 -9.64 -10.42 14.04
CA ALA A 19 -10.69 -9.96 14.93
C ALA A 19 -10.63 -10.66 16.30
N GLU A 20 -10.52 -9.88 17.36
CA GLU A 20 -10.45 -10.41 18.72
C GLU A 20 -11.83 -10.38 19.38
N LYS A 21 -12.21 -11.50 20.01
CA LYS A 21 -13.44 -11.57 20.80
C LYS A 21 -13.22 -10.91 22.16
N GLN A 22 -13.89 -9.79 22.38
CA GLN A 22 -13.96 -9.10 23.67
C GLN A 22 -15.32 -9.37 24.32
N TRP A 23 -15.35 -10.27 25.31
CA TRP A 23 -16.55 -10.74 26.00
C TRP A 23 -17.64 -11.25 25.03
N ARG A 24 -18.58 -10.37 24.64
CA ARG A 24 -19.74 -10.65 23.78
C ARG A 24 -19.65 -9.97 22.40
N ARG A 25 -18.61 -9.16 22.15
CA ARG A 25 -18.42 -8.42 20.89
C ARG A 25 -17.10 -8.79 20.25
N TYR A 26 -17.03 -8.70 18.92
CA TYR A 26 -15.76 -8.76 18.21
C TYR A 26 -15.23 -7.33 18.05
N ARG A 27 -13.95 -7.15 18.32
CA ARG A 27 -13.22 -5.93 17.98
C ARG A 27 -12.42 -6.22 16.71
N ILE A 28 -12.73 -5.48 15.66
CA ILE A 28 -11.99 -5.51 14.40
C ILE A 28 -11.15 -4.25 14.36
N GLU A 29 -9.82 -4.41 14.30
CA GLU A 29 -8.90 -3.30 14.09
C GLU A 29 -8.42 -3.32 12.64
N PHE A 30 -8.55 -2.18 11.98
CA PHE A 30 -8.10 -2.04 10.61
C PHE A 30 -6.58 -1.84 10.59
N PRO A 31 -5.87 -2.51 9.66
CA PRO A 31 -4.44 -2.31 9.51
C PRO A 31 -4.13 -0.87 9.06
N LYS A 32 -2.91 -0.41 9.38
CA LYS A 32 -2.38 0.83 8.81
C LYS A 32 -1.86 0.56 7.40
N SER A 33 -2.76 0.67 6.43
CA SER A 33 -2.47 0.39 5.02
C SER A 33 -2.02 1.63 4.25
N CYS A 34 -1.29 1.41 3.16
CA CYS A 34 -0.89 2.46 2.22
C CYS A 34 -0.80 1.89 0.80
N VAL A 35 -0.91 2.74 -0.22
CA VAL A 35 -0.78 2.33 -1.63
C VAL A 35 0.53 2.82 -2.19
N LEU A 36 1.36 1.92 -2.70
CA LEU A 36 2.60 2.28 -3.39
C LEU A 36 2.37 2.43 -4.91
N PHE A 37 2.51 3.65 -5.41
CA PHE A 37 2.53 3.95 -6.83
C PHE A 37 3.96 3.88 -7.38
N LEU A 38 4.23 2.83 -8.18
CA LEU A 38 5.51 2.67 -8.87
C LEU A 38 5.73 3.72 -9.97
N ARG A 39 4.63 4.21 -10.53
CA ARG A 39 4.59 5.30 -11.49
C ARG A 39 3.52 6.28 -11.05
N SER A 40 3.88 7.56 -10.98
CA SER A 40 2.97 8.64 -10.66
C SER A 40 3.05 9.74 -11.73
N SER A 41 1.98 10.51 -11.85
CA SER A 41 1.94 11.77 -12.58
C SER A 41 1.57 12.89 -11.61
N GLY A 42 1.55 14.14 -12.08
CA GLY A 42 1.06 15.28 -11.29
C GLY A 42 -0.39 15.12 -10.82
N ASN A 43 -1.16 14.21 -11.43
CA ASN A 43 -2.54 13.93 -11.07
C ASN A 43 -2.68 12.76 -10.09
N THR A 44 -1.60 12.08 -9.71
CA THR A 44 -1.66 11.01 -8.71
C THR A 44 -1.92 11.64 -7.34
N PRO A 45 -3.05 11.34 -6.69
CA PRO A 45 -3.40 11.96 -5.42
C PRO A 45 -2.48 11.46 -4.29
N ASP A 46 -2.41 12.23 -3.21
CA ASP A 46 -1.67 11.84 -1.99
C ASP A 46 -2.47 10.91 -1.09
N TYR A 47 -3.79 10.85 -1.29
CA TYR A 47 -4.71 9.98 -0.58
C TYR A 47 -5.69 9.33 -1.54
N LEU A 48 -6.06 8.08 -1.27
CA LEU A 48 -7.20 7.42 -1.86
C LEU A 48 -8.33 7.43 -0.85
N GLU A 49 -9.43 8.06 -1.22
CA GLU A 49 -10.50 8.39 -0.27
C GLU A 49 -11.85 7.84 -0.72
N ALA A 50 -12.65 7.43 0.26
CA ALA A 50 -14.04 7.05 0.08
C ALA A 50 -14.84 7.38 1.35
N ASP A 51 -16.04 7.93 1.17
CA ASP A 51 -16.99 8.07 2.27
C ASP A 51 -17.70 6.73 2.51
N VAL A 52 -17.57 6.21 3.73
CA VAL A 52 -18.25 5.00 4.18
C VAL A 52 -19.43 5.42 5.06
N VAL A 53 -20.63 5.30 4.51
CA VAL A 53 -21.88 5.60 5.23
C VAL A 53 -22.41 4.32 5.86
N PHE A 54 -22.52 4.30 7.18
CA PHE A 54 -23.08 3.18 7.95
C PHE A 54 -24.61 3.30 8.07
N PRO A 55 -25.33 2.19 8.34
CA PRO A 55 -26.79 2.18 8.45
C PRO A 55 -27.37 3.09 9.55
N ASP A 56 -26.57 3.44 10.54
CA ASP A 56 -26.92 4.38 11.61
C ASP A 56 -26.82 5.86 11.18
N GLY A 57 -26.42 6.12 9.92
CA GLY A 57 -26.22 7.45 9.36
C GLY A 57 -24.85 8.03 9.62
N ASN A 58 -23.98 7.35 10.39
CA ASN A 58 -22.62 7.81 10.60
C ASN A 58 -21.81 7.65 9.32
N THR A 59 -21.09 8.71 8.94
CA THR A 59 -20.19 8.69 7.78
C THR A 59 -18.76 8.77 8.26
N TYR A 60 -17.92 7.85 7.79
CA TYR A 60 -16.48 7.86 8.06
C TYR A 60 -15.72 8.04 6.76
N LEU A 61 -14.81 9.02 6.74
CA LEU A 61 -13.85 9.17 5.67
C LEU A 61 -12.81 8.06 5.78
N TYR A 62 -12.88 7.10 4.86
CA TYR A 62 -11.85 6.09 4.70
C TYR A 62 -10.77 6.65 3.77
N SER A 63 -9.62 7.00 4.35
CA SER A 63 -8.50 7.65 3.66
C SER A 63 -7.24 6.81 3.79
N ILE A 64 -6.65 6.47 2.64
CA ILE A 64 -5.42 5.66 2.56
C ILE A 64 -4.31 6.51 1.96
N PRO A 65 -3.15 6.64 2.62
CA PRO A 65 -2.03 7.35 2.05
C PRO A 65 -1.52 6.68 0.77
N ALA A 66 -1.29 7.49 -0.26
CA ALA A 66 -0.66 7.10 -1.50
C ALA A 66 0.81 7.51 -1.49
N ILE A 67 1.68 6.51 -1.45
CA ILE A 67 3.13 6.65 -1.49
C ILE A 67 3.59 6.59 -2.94
N LYS A 68 4.35 7.58 -3.42
CA LYS A 68 4.83 7.61 -4.81
C LYS A 68 6.32 7.28 -4.84
N MET A 69 6.72 6.30 -5.64
CA MET A 69 8.15 5.94 -5.78
C MET A 69 9.01 7.10 -6.28
N ALA A 70 8.41 8.05 -7.00
CA ALA A 70 9.11 9.24 -7.47
C ALA A 70 9.64 10.13 -6.32
N ASP A 71 9.00 10.07 -5.15
CA ASP A 71 9.29 10.93 -3.99
C ASP A 71 10.42 10.36 -3.12
N TYR A 72 10.87 9.13 -3.39
CA TYR A 72 11.92 8.47 -2.62
C TYR A 72 13.27 8.55 -3.34
N THR A 73 14.23 9.16 -2.66
CA THR A 73 15.65 9.08 -3.01
C THR A 73 16.26 7.81 -2.43
N LYS A 74 17.40 7.38 -2.99
CA LYS A 74 18.20 6.28 -2.42
C LYS A 74 18.42 6.48 -0.92
N ASP A 75 18.85 7.67 -0.49
CA ASP A 75 19.17 7.94 0.92
C ASP A 75 17.93 7.83 1.81
N SER A 76 16.79 8.38 1.36
CA SER A 76 15.51 8.28 2.10
C SER A 76 15.03 6.83 2.27
N ILE A 77 15.36 5.94 1.33
CA ILE A 77 15.03 4.51 1.42
C ILE A 77 15.85 3.84 2.53
N PHE A 78 17.15 4.13 2.61
CA PHE A 78 18.01 3.58 3.65
C PHE A 78 17.69 4.16 5.03
N GLU A 79 17.52 5.47 5.14
CA GLU A 79 17.22 6.15 6.42
C GLU A 79 15.91 5.67 7.05
N LYS A 80 14.90 5.39 6.22
CA LYS A 80 13.58 4.93 6.67
C LYS A 80 13.44 3.40 6.74
N ASN A 81 14.53 2.65 6.55
CA ASN A 81 14.53 1.18 6.48
C ASN A 81 13.53 0.60 5.46
N LEU A 82 13.29 1.31 4.36
CA LEU A 82 12.33 0.91 3.32
C LEU A 82 13.00 0.02 2.26
N LEU A 83 13.86 -0.92 2.68
CA LEU A 83 14.69 -1.73 1.77
C LEU A 83 13.87 -2.53 0.75
N MET A 84 12.61 -2.83 1.06
CA MET A 84 11.63 -3.42 0.13
C MET A 84 11.41 -2.57 -1.14
N LEU A 85 11.70 -1.26 -1.08
CA LEU A 85 11.57 -0.34 -2.20
C LEU A 85 12.78 -0.36 -3.16
N LEU A 86 13.89 -0.98 -2.78
CA LEU A 86 15.11 -1.01 -3.60
C LEU A 86 14.91 -1.65 -4.99
N PRO A 87 14.22 -2.79 -5.13
CA PRO A 87 13.95 -3.36 -6.46
C PRO A 87 13.20 -2.37 -7.35
N PHE A 88 12.19 -1.69 -6.81
CA PHE A 88 11.39 -0.71 -7.53
C PHE A 88 12.17 0.56 -7.87
N TYR A 89 13.09 0.98 -7.00
CA TYR A 89 13.97 2.11 -7.25
C TYR A 89 14.91 1.82 -8.44
N VAL A 90 15.49 0.62 -8.49
CA VAL A 90 16.37 0.19 -9.60
C VAL A 90 15.58 0.08 -10.91
N MET A 91 14.36 -0.48 -10.87
CA MET A 91 13.48 -0.60 -12.04
C MET A 91 13.16 0.74 -12.73
N ARG A 92 13.25 1.87 -12.03
CA ARG A 92 13.08 3.21 -12.64
C ARG A 92 14.16 3.53 -13.68
N TYR A 93 15.36 2.97 -13.54
CA TYR A 93 16.53 3.28 -14.36
C TYR A 93 16.84 2.21 -15.41
N GLU A 94 16.20 1.03 -15.35
CA GLU A 94 16.44 -0.05 -16.30
C GLU A 94 15.67 0.14 -17.62
N LYS A 95 16.37 0.01 -18.76
CA LYS A 95 15.73 -0.20 -20.07
C LYS A 95 15.13 -1.62 -20.13
N LYS A 96 14.07 -1.78 -20.93
CA LYS A 96 13.19 -2.97 -21.02
C LYS A 96 13.89 -4.36 -21.05
N ASP A 97 15.15 -4.44 -21.44
CA ASP A 97 15.88 -5.71 -21.62
C ASP A 97 16.57 -6.25 -20.34
N ILE A 98 16.72 -5.45 -19.27
CA ILE A 98 17.46 -5.86 -18.06
C ILE A 98 16.58 -6.59 -17.01
N ILE A 99 15.26 -6.38 -17.07
CA ILE A 99 14.28 -6.88 -16.08
C ILE A 99 14.36 -8.40 -15.87
N LEU A 100 14.66 -9.19 -16.92
CA LEU A 100 14.77 -10.64 -16.83
C LEU A 100 16.01 -11.14 -16.05
N ILE A 101 17.08 -10.35 -15.96
CA ILE A 101 18.33 -10.74 -15.31
C ILE A 101 18.31 -10.38 -13.82
N THR A 102 17.77 -9.21 -13.47
CA THR A 102 17.71 -8.72 -12.09
C THR A 102 16.74 -9.55 -11.24
N ILE A 103 15.54 -9.88 -11.75
CA ILE A 103 14.57 -10.73 -11.03
C ILE A 103 15.16 -12.11 -10.71
N ARG A 104 15.92 -12.67 -11.66
CA ARG A 104 16.54 -14.00 -11.51
C ARG A 104 17.63 -14.05 -10.45
N ASN A 105 18.30 -12.92 -10.16
CA ASN A 105 19.29 -12.82 -9.09
C ASN A 105 18.66 -12.48 -7.74
N TYR A 106 17.59 -11.67 -7.71
CA TYR A 106 16.94 -11.29 -6.44
C TYR A 106 16.20 -12.46 -5.77
N SER A 107 15.59 -13.37 -6.55
CA SER A 107 14.98 -14.61 -6.02
C SER A 107 15.98 -15.62 -5.47
N ARG A 108 17.30 -15.38 -5.56
CA ARG A 108 18.33 -16.18 -4.89
C ARG A 108 18.81 -15.56 -3.57
N CYS A 109 18.37 -14.36 -3.25
CA CYS A 109 18.73 -13.66 -2.01
C CYS A 109 17.67 -13.79 -0.91
N PHE A 110 16.59 -14.55 -1.15
CA PHE A 110 15.58 -14.95 -0.17
C PHE A 110 15.38 -16.46 -0.22
#